data_AF-A0A1X1W790-F1
#
_entry.id   AF-A0A1X1W790-F1
#
_cell.length_a   1.000
_cell.length_b   1.000
_cell.length_c   1.000
_cell.angle_alpha   90.00
_cell.angle_beta   90.00
_cell.angle_gamma   90.00
#
_symmetry.space_group_name_H-M   'P 1'
#
loop_
_entity.id
_entity.type
_entity.pdbx_description
1 polymer ?
#
loop_
_entity_poly.entity_id
_entity_poly.type
_entity_poly.pdbx_seq_one_letter_code
_entity_poly.pdbx_strand_id
1 'polypeptide(L)'
;MSAQDVVLVTGPPRAGVTSMAAALRRRMPSYRFVEADDVGGMPVPVAVVFVASAVAPVVESDCALVDFATNVVIGVVSKIDDHRDWRRVLAANRERLGMPWIGAAAAPRLGKPSLDELVRLMEAELADPERITLRTREFRAALLRDEREELSRRRRVAVSDRARTLRSDVQQARLVSTQTARRRCAALRAELIDETATLRSHQVPGFAERVRRRCDDVLAEIDSDIAAHTNHTATWFAVAVTGPPLRSHRLENRLMAVLGAGFGFGVALVVTRLVTGLAPGLAAAGLVTGVGVGAATAVWVIRARALLHVRAVLQSWVVEISAAVRAAAEEKVATSMLAAEAALASESAAAGAAEDVEFGRKIAAIDAELRKHLRSREDPHLLPLGRPPGESHLNRSCE
;
A
#
# COMPACT_ATOMS: atom_id res chain seq x y z
N MET A 1 9.74 37.12 -38.87
CA MET A 1 11.12 36.62 -38.70
C MET A 1 11.04 35.11 -38.81
N SER A 2 11.42 34.54 -39.96
CA SER A 2 11.38 33.09 -40.15
C SER A 2 12.33 32.43 -39.16
N ALA A 3 11.80 31.59 -38.27
CA ALA A 3 12.63 30.74 -37.44
C ALA A 3 13.38 29.80 -38.38
N GLN A 4 14.71 29.94 -38.48
CA GLN A 4 15.51 29.00 -39.25
C GLN A 4 15.36 27.61 -38.62
N ASP A 5 15.07 26.61 -39.44
CA ASP A 5 14.93 25.24 -38.99
C ASP A 5 16.22 24.75 -38.33
N VAL A 6 16.07 24.08 -37.19
CA VAL A 6 17.18 23.71 -36.31
C VAL A 6 17.64 22.29 -36.61
N VAL A 7 18.93 22.10 -36.91
CA VAL A 7 19.56 20.79 -37.05
C VAL A 7 20.45 20.54 -35.84
N LEU A 8 20.22 19.42 -35.15
CA LEU A 8 21.04 19.00 -34.01
C LEU A 8 22.28 18.25 -34.51
N VAL A 9 23.46 18.62 -34.03
CA VAL A 9 24.70 17.88 -34.25
C VAL A 9 25.13 17.28 -32.92
N THR A 10 25.22 15.96 -32.85
CA THR A 10 25.50 15.24 -31.60
C THR A 10 26.42 14.06 -31.88
N GLY A 11 27.05 13.52 -30.84
CA GLY A 11 27.94 12.38 -30.97
C GLY A 11 28.83 12.17 -29.74
N PRO A 12 29.62 11.08 -29.71
CA PRO A 12 30.50 10.78 -28.58
C PRO A 12 31.56 11.87 -28.36
N PRO A 13 32.11 11.99 -27.13
CA PRO A 13 33.17 12.93 -26.83
C PRO A 13 34.36 12.77 -27.79
N ARG A 14 34.90 13.90 -28.28
CA ARG A 14 36.02 13.96 -29.23
C ARG A 14 35.75 13.37 -30.62
N ALA A 15 34.49 13.09 -30.97
CA ALA A 15 34.10 12.73 -32.33
C ALA A 15 34.22 13.89 -33.34
N GLY A 16 34.46 15.13 -32.89
CA GLY A 16 34.58 16.28 -33.79
C GLY A 16 33.24 16.96 -34.12
N VAL A 17 32.26 16.84 -33.21
CA VAL A 17 30.94 17.48 -33.28
C VAL A 17 31.05 18.99 -33.55
N THR A 18 31.86 19.71 -32.77
CA THR A 18 32.03 21.17 -32.92
C THR A 18 32.60 21.57 -34.27
N SER A 19 33.61 20.85 -34.77
CA SER A 19 34.17 21.07 -36.10
C SER A 19 33.13 20.82 -37.20
N MET A 20 32.30 19.78 -37.03
CA MET A 20 31.22 19.44 -37.95
C MET A 20 30.14 20.53 -37.97
N ALA A 21 29.64 20.95 -36.81
CA ALA A 21 28.65 22.01 -36.69
C ALA A 21 29.15 23.31 -37.32
N ALA A 22 30.39 23.72 -37.02
CA ALA A 22 30.98 24.93 -37.61
C ALA A 22 31.12 24.85 -39.14
N ALA A 23 31.47 23.68 -39.67
CA ALA A 23 31.63 23.53 -41.11
C ALA A 23 30.30 23.46 -41.86
N LEU A 24 29.27 22.81 -41.28
CA LEU A 24 27.91 22.79 -41.82
C LEU A 24 27.25 24.17 -41.81
N ARG A 25 27.43 24.97 -40.74
CA ARG A 25 26.95 26.38 -40.69
C ARG A 25 27.49 27.22 -41.86
N ARG A 26 28.74 26.98 -42.29
CA ARG A 26 29.33 27.69 -43.43
C ARG A 26 28.78 27.22 -44.78
N ARG A 27 28.43 25.94 -44.92
CA ARG A 27 27.96 25.34 -46.19
C ARG A 27 26.46 25.46 -46.39
N MET A 28 25.68 25.45 -45.31
CA MET A 28 24.21 25.48 -45.32
C MET A 28 23.69 26.62 -44.44
N PRO A 29 23.87 27.90 -44.82
CA PRO A 29 23.52 29.04 -43.97
C PRO A 29 22.01 29.21 -43.73
N SER A 30 21.17 28.52 -44.52
CA SER A 30 19.72 28.54 -44.37
C SER A 30 19.22 27.81 -43.11
N TYR A 31 20.05 26.94 -42.51
CA TYR A 31 19.70 26.14 -41.33
C TYR A 31 20.53 26.53 -40.12
N ARG A 32 19.94 26.41 -38.92
CA ARG A 32 20.63 26.65 -37.66
C ARG A 32 21.16 25.34 -37.10
N PHE A 33 22.47 25.15 -37.09
CA PHE A 33 23.10 23.96 -36.48
C PHE A 33 23.42 24.21 -35.00
N VAL A 34 23.03 23.29 -34.13
CA VAL A 34 23.18 23.38 -32.66
C VAL A 34 23.81 22.10 -32.13
N GLU A 35 24.65 22.21 -31.10
CA GLU A 35 25.31 21.06 -30.46
C GLU A 35 24.47 20.54 -29.28
N ALA A 36 24.64 19.27 -28.90
CA ALA A 36 23.83 18.64 -27.84
C ALA A 36 23.90 19.33 -26.46
N ASP A 37 25.02 19.98 -26.16
CA ASP A 37 25.22 20.70 -24.89
C ASP A 37 24.44 22.04 -24.83
N ASP A 38 23.90 22.52 -25.95
CA ASP A 38 23.15 23.78 -26.10
C ASP A 38 21.62 23.58 -26.20
N VAL A 39 21.10 22.38 -25.91
CA VAL A 39 19.70 21.97 -26.19
C VAL A 39 18.66 22.51 -25.19
N GLY A 40 19.09 23.10 -24.07
CA GLY A 40 18.20 23.61 -23.02
C GLY A 40 17.18 24.64 -23.51
N GLY A 41 15.93 24.20 -23.76
CA GLY A 41 14.80 25.06 -24.13
C GLY A 41 14.57 25.28 -25.64
N MET A 42 15.18 24.47 -26.51
CA MET A 42 15.13 24.67 -27.97
C MET A 42 13.91 24.03 -28.67
N PRO A 43 13.52 24.52 -29.88
CA PRO A 43 12.54 23.86 -30.74
C PRO A 43 12.97 22.44 -31.10
N VAL A 44 12.02 21.55 -31.38
CA VAL A 44 12.30 20.17 -31.83
C VAL A 44 13.13 20.23 -33.13
N PRO A 45 14.29 19.55 -33.21
CA PRO A 45 15.16 19.63 -34.37
C PRO A 45 14.52 18.93 -35.58
N VAL A 46 14.70 19.51 -36.78
CA VAL A 46 14.17 18.95 -38.03
C VAL A 46 14.98 17.76 -38.55
N ALA A 47 16.26 17.70 -38.18
CA ALA A 47 17.18 16.61 -38.49
C ALA A 47 18.28 16.50 -37.42
N VAL A 48 18.89 15.32 -37.33
CA VAL A 48 20.00 15.03 -36.44
C VAL A 48 21.19 14.51 -37.23
N VAL A 49 22.34 15.15 -37.06
CA VAL A 49 23.63 14.70 -37.59
C VAL A 49 24.40 14.03 -36.44
N PHE A 50 24.49 12.70 -36.48
CA PHE A 50 25.19 11.92 -35.47
C PHE A 50 26.64 11.67 -35.89
N VAL A 51 27.60 12.29 -35.21
CA VAL A 51 29.02 12.26 -35.57
C VAL A 51 29.76 11.21 -34.75
N ALA A 52 30.36 10.24 -35.42
CA ALA A 52 31.28 9.25 -34.85
C ALA A 52 32.70 9.44 -35.42
N SER A 53 33.73 9.06 -34.67
CA SER A 53 35.13 9.17 -35.11
C SER A 53 35.51 7.99 -36.00
N ALA A 54 36.26 8.21 -37.10
CA ALA A 54 36.83 7.12 -37.92
C ALA A 54 37.85 6.24 -37.17
N VAL A 55 38.19 6.57 -35.93
CA VAL A 55 39.09 5.80 -35.06
C VAL A 55 38.53 4.41 -34.76
N ALA A 56 37.23 4.30 -34.49
CA ALA A 56 36.60 3.05 -34.08
C ALA A 56 35.09 3.04 -34.37
N PRO A 57 34.47 1.86 -34.55
CA PRO A 57 33.02 1.73 -34.60
C PRO A 57 32.34 2.20 -33.32
N VAL A 58 31.07 2.60 -33.44
CA VAL A 58 30.26 3.03 -32.29
C VAL A 58 29.98 1.87 -31.35
N VAL A 59 30.01 2.14 -30.04
CA VAL A 59 29.68 1.16 -28.99
C VAL A 59 28.26 1.35 -28.46
N GLU A 60 27.77 0.41 -27.66
CA GLU A 60 26.41 0.46 -27.10
C GLU A 60 26.12 1.74 -26.30
N SER A 61 27.10 2.22 -25.53
CA SER A 61 27.00 3.51 -24.84
C SER A 61 26.87 4.71 -25.78
N ASP A 62 27.45 4.65 -26.99
CA ASP A 62 27.30 5.70 -27.99
C ASP A 62 25.91 5.66 -28.64
N CYS A 63 25.33 4.47 -28.75
CA CYS A 63 24.00 4.25 -29.31
C CYS A 63 22.91 4.83 -28.38
N ALA A 64 23.15 4.87 -27.07
CA ALA A 64 22.25 5.53 -26.11
C ALA A 64 22.17 7.06 -26.31
N LEU A 65 23.15 7.68 -27.00
CA LEU A 65 23.08 9.08 -27.41
C LEU A 65 22.23 9.27 -28.68
N VAL A 66 21.84 8.17 -29.34
CA VAL A 66 20.95 8.12 -30.51
C VAL A 66 19.56 7.71 -30.04
N ASP A 67 18.93 8.52 -29.18
CA ASP A 67 17.51 8.36 -28.85
C ASP A 67 16.72 9.56 -29.40
N PHE A 68 16.44 9.51 -30.70
CA PHE A 68 15.56 10.46 -31.37
C PHE A 68 14.65 9.67 -32.31
N ALA A 69 13.59 9.12 -31.73
CA ALA A 69 12.53 8.49 -32.50
C ALA A 69 12.03 9.48 -33.58
N THR A 70 12.12 9.05 -34.83
CA THR A 70 11.37 9.54 -36.00
C THR A 70 11.80 10.81 -36.75
N ASN A 71 12.95 11.44 -36.47
CA ASN A 71 13.50 12.50 -37.35
C ASN A 71 14.49 11.96 -38.39
N VAL A 72 14.85 12.74 -39.41
CA VAL A 72 15.94 12.38 -40.33
C VAL A 72 17.24 12.32 -39.52
N VAL A 73 17.77 11.12 -39.30
CA VAL A 73 19.07 10.92 -38.65
C VAL A 73 20.09 10.50 -39.69
N ILE A 74 21.18 11.26 -39.80
CA ILE A 74 22.30 10.95 -40.69
C ILE A 74 23.54 10.71 -39.83
N GLY A 75 24.07 9.49 -39.90
CA GLY A 75 25.34 9.13 -39.30
C GLY A 75 26.52 9.68 -40.11
N VAL A 76 27.52 10.22 -39.42
CA VAL A 76 28.73 10.76 -40.04
C VAL A 76 29.96 10.14 -39.39
N VAL A 77 30.76 9.45 -40.19
CA VAL A 77 32.12 9.05 -39.80
C VAL A 77 33.05 10.22 -40.10
N SER A 78 33.53 10.88 -39.05
CA SER A 78 34.41 12.04 -39.10
C SER A 78 35.89 11.64 -39.17
N LYS A 79 36.78 12.59 -39.48
CA LYS A 79 38.25 12.40 -39.53
C LYS A 79 38.71 11.37 -40.56
N ILE A 80 37.97 11.25 -41.66
CA ILE A 80 38.31 10.33 -42.76
C ILE A 80 39.63 10.70 -43.46
N ASP A 81 40.12 11.93 -43.24
CA ASP A 81 41.41 12.42 -43.71
C ASP A 81 42.59 11.84 -42.93
N ASP A 82 42.42 11.58 -41.64
CA ASP A 82 43.46 11.05 -40.75
C ASP A 82 43.48 9.50 -40.71
N HIS A 83 42.38 8.84 -41.09
CA HIS A 83 42.20 7.39 -40.88
C HIS A 83 41.86 6.63 -42.16
N ARG A 84 42.82 5.88 -42.73
CA ARG A 84 42.65 5.16 -44.02
C ARG A 84 41.57 4.07 -44.01
N ASP A 85 41.33 3.43 -42.86
CA ASP A 85 40.37 2.32 -42.71
C ASP A 85 38.93 2.78 -42.36
N TRP A 86 38.63 4.07 -42.50
CA TRP A 86 37.33 4.65 -42.15
C TRP A 86 36.13 3.96 -42.81
N ARG A 87 36.30 3.38 -44.02
CA ARG A 87 35.24 2.64 -44.73
C ARG A 87 34.80 1.38 -43.98
N ARG A 88 35.72 0.70 -43.30
CA ARG A 88 35.41 -0.46 -42.46
C ARG A 88 34.59 -0.04 -41.24
N VAL A 89 34.97 1.07 -40.61
CA VAL A 89 34.22 1.65 -39.49
C VAL A 89 32.81 2.06 -39.91
N LEU A 90 32.70 2.69 -41.09
CA LEU A 90 31.41 3.09 -41.65
C LEU A 90 30.50 1.87 -41.91
N ALA A 91 31.02 0.79 -42.47
CA ALA A 91 30.26 -0.45 -42.69
C ALA A 91 29.76 -1.05 -41.37
N ALA A 92 30.63 -1.15 -40.35
CA ALA A 92 30.26 -1.64 -39.03
C ALA A 92 29.17 -0.79 -38.36
N ASN A 93 29.24 0.54 -38.51
CA ASN A 93 28.22 1.44 -37.97
C ASN A 93 26.87 1.30 -38.69
N ARG A 94 26.87 1.05 -40.01
CA ARG A 94 25.63 0.80 -40.80
C ARG A 94 24.92 -0.46 -40.33
N GLU A 95 25.66 -1.54 -40.13
CA GLU A 95 25.11 -2.81 -39.62
C GLU A 95 24.50 -2.64 -38.23
N ARG A 96 25.10 -1.78 -37.38
CA ARG A 96 24.66 -1.60 -36.00
C ARG A 96 23.45 -0.69 -35.83
N LEU A 97 23.36 0.42 -36.59
CA LEU A 97 22.37 1.48 -36.34
C LEU A 97 21.32 1.67 -37.45
N GLY A 98 21.32 0.88 -38.53
CA GLY A 98 20.21 0.82 -39.50
C GLY A 98 19.84 2.13 -40.21
N MET A 99 20.66 3.18 -40.07
CA MET A 99 20.44 4.52 -40.60
C MET A 99 21.49 4.86 -41.67
N PRO A 100 21.27 5.91 -42.50
CA PRO A 100 22.27 6.37 -43.46
C PRO A 100 23.58 6.77 -42.78
N TRP A 101 24.72 6.37 -43.35
CA TRP A 101 26.05 6.75 -42.89
C TRP A 101 26.92 7.27 -44.02
N ILE A 102 27.58 8.41 -43.80
CA ILE A 102 28.50 9.06 -44.74
C ILE A 102 29.85 9.33 -44.08
N GLY A 103 30.94 9.27 -44.86
CA GLY A 103 32.25 9.73 -44.41
C GLY A 103 32.43 11.23 -44.67
N ALA A 104 32.91 11.99 -43.69
CA ALA A 104 33.16 13.42 -43.84
C ALA A 104 34.41 13.90 -43.10
N ALA A 105 35.03 14.96 -43.60
CA ALA A 105 36.14 15.65 -42.95
C ALA A 105 35.81 17.14 -42.82
N ALA A 106 35.35 17.56 -41.64
CA ALA A 106 34.90 18.93 -41.40
C ALA A 106 36.05 19.94 -41.22
N ALA A 107 37.18 19.48 -40.66
CA ALA A 107 38.36 20.29 -40.41
C ALA A 107 39.63 19.43 -40.64
N PRO A 108 39.91 19.07 -41.91
CA PRO A 108 41.04 18.18 -42.20
C PRO A 108 42.37 18.87 -41.93
N ARG A 109 43.40 18.09 -41.57
CA ARG A 109 44.77 18.65 -41.38
C ARG A 109 45.38 19.15 -42.68
N LEU A 110 45.03 18.51 -43.78
CA LEU A 110 45.51 18.82 -45.13
C LEU A 110 44.32 18.81 -46.10
N GLY A 111 44.24 19.82 -46.97
CA GLY A 111 43.20 19.93 -47.99
C GLY A 111 41.96 20.70 -47.54
N LYS A 112 40.92 20.66 -48.39
CA LYS A 112 39.64 21.35 -48.14
C LYS A 112 38.68 20.42 -47.38
N PRO A 113 37.75 20.97 -46.56
CA PRO A 113 36.71 20.17 -45.92
C PRO A 113 35.92 19.33 -46.94
N SER A 114 35.78 18.03 -46.66
CA SER A 114 35.00 17.09 -47.47
C SER A 114 33.64 16.88 -46.83
N LEU A 115 32.64 17.61 -47.33
CA LEU A 115 31.27 17.61 -46.81
C LEU A 115 30.21 17.47 -47.91
N ASP A 116 30.59 17.41 -49.18
CA ASP A 116 29.64 17.54 -50.29
C ASP A 116 28.62 16.39 -50.34
N GLU A 117 29.02 15.18 -49.97
CA GLU A 117 28.08 14.04 -49.88
C GLU A 117 27.09 14.20 -48.72
N LEU A 118 27.56 14.68 -47.56
CA LEU A 118 26.72 14.97 -46.40
C LEU A 118 25.72 16.10 -46.71
N VAL A 119 26.19 17.20 -47.32
CA VAL A 119 25.36 18.34 -47.70
C VAL A 119 24.29 17.90 -48.70
N ARG A 120 24.64 17.13 -49.74
CA ARG A 120 23.65 16.61 -50.70
C ARG A 120 22.59 15.72 -50.04
N LEU A 121 22.99 14.83 -49.13
CA LEU A 121 22.02 13.97 -48.43
C LEU A 121 21.12 14.80 -47.52
N MET A 122 21.68 15.78 -46.81
CA MET A 122 20.91 16.71 -45.98
C MET A 122 19.93 17.54 -46.82
N GLU A 123 20.36 18.09 -47.95
CA GLU A 123 19.49 18.84 -48.87
C GLU A 123 18.36 17.95 -49.41
N ALA A 124 18.64 16.70 -49.77
CA ALA A 124 17.63 15.77 -50.26
C ALA A 124 16.60 15.39 -49.18
N GLU A 125 17.05 15.10 -47.95
CA GLU A 125 16.14 14.77 -46.85
C GLU A 125 15.37 16.00 -46.33
N LEU A 126 15.96 17.20 -46.47
CA LEU A 126 15.35 18.47 -46.08
C LEU A 126 14.53 19.12 -47.21
N ALA A 127 14.50 18.54 -48.42
CA ALA A 127 13.82 19.10 -49.59
C ALA A 127 12.28 19.09 -49.47
N ASP A 128 11.73 18.28 -48.56
CA ASP A 128 10.29 18.16 -48.30
C ASP A 128 9.97 18.66 -46.88
N PRO A 129 9.64 19.96 -46.72
CA PRO A 129 9.25 20.55 -45.45
C PRO A 129 8.01 19.90 -44.82
N GLU A 130 7.10 19.35 -45.63
CA GLU A 130 5.86 18.72 -45.13
C GLU A 130 6.19 17.40 -44.42
N ARG A 131 7.07 16.57 -45.02
CA ARG A 131 7.54 15.32 -44.42
C ARG A 131 8.31 15.54 -43.12
N ILE A 132 9.15 16.58 -43.06
CA ILE A 132 9.86 16.98 -41.84
C ILE A 132 8.88 17.41 -40.76
N THR A 133 7.91 18.25 -41.12
CA THR A 133 6.88 18.76 -40.20
C THR A 133 6.05 17.62 -39.64
N LEU A 134 5.63 16.66 -40.48
CA LEU A 134 4.90 15.47 -40.05
C LEU A 134 5.69 14.63 -39.05
N ARG A 135 6.96 14.31 -39.36
CA ARG A 135 7.86 13.55 -38.48
C ARG A 135 8.08 14.22 -37.13
N THR A 136 8.32 15.53 -37.14
CA THR A 136 8.49 16.34 -35.94
C THR A 136 7.23 16.31 -35.06
N ARG A 137 6.05 16.36 -35.68
CA ARG A 137 4.75 16.26 -34.97
C ARG A 137 4.51 14.87 -34.41
N GLU A 138 4.83 13.82 -35.17
CA GLU A 138 4.70 12.42 -34.70
C GLU A 138 5.59 12.16 -33.49
N PHE A 139 6.84 12.65 -33.52
CA PHE A 139 7.74 12.59 -32.37
C PHE A 139 7.17 13.32 -31.15
N ARG A 140 6.70 14.56 -31.33
CA ARG A 140 6.10 15.33 -30.24
C ARG A 140 4.86 14.64 -29.67
N ALA A 141 4.03 14.04 -30.53
CA ALA A 141 2.89 13.26 -30.09
C ALA A 141 3.30 11.98 -29.34
N ALA A 142 4.40 11.33 -29.72
CA ALA A 142 4.95 10.19 -28.98
C ALA A 142 5.44 10.60 -27.57
N LEU A 143 6.20 11.68 -27.47
CA LEU A 143 6.68 12.22 -26.19
C LEU A 143 5.53 12.59 -25.24
N LEU A 144 4.50 13.26 -25.78
CA LEU A 144 3.30 13.60 -25.01
C LEU A 144 2.53 12.35 -24.53
N ARG A 145 2.50 11.27 -25.31
CA ARG A 145 1.88 10.00 -24.88
C ARG A 145 2.66 9.36 -23.73
N ASP A 146 3.99 9.36 -23.82
CA ASP A 146 4.86 8.86 -22.75
C ASP A 146 4.70 9.67 -21.45
N GLU A 147 4.74 11.01 -21.55
CA GLU A 147 4.51 11.90 -20.41
C GLU A 147 3.13 11.67 -19.77
N ARG A 148 2.09 11.48 -20.60
CA ARG A 148 0.73 11.17 -20.15
C ARG A 148 0.67 9.82 -19.44
N GLU A 149 1.33 8.80 -19.98
CA GLU A 149 1.38 7.47 -19.38
C GLU A 149 2.11 7.51 -18.03
N GLU A 150 3.23 8.22 -17.95
CA GLU A 150 4.00 8.42 -16.73
C GLU A 150 3.20 9.16 -15.65
N LEU A 151 2.50 10.23 -16.02
CA LEU A 151 1.59 10.93 -15.08
C LEU A 151 0.44 10.04 -14.63
N SER A 152 -0.12 9.24 -15.53
CA SER A 152 -1.18 8.28 -15.20
C SER A 152 -0.68 7.20 -14.24
N ARG A 153 0.56 6.73 -14.45
CA ARG A 153 1.23 5.76 -13.58
C ARG A 153 1.49 6.36 -12.20
N ARG A 154 2.06 7.57 -12.12
CA ARG A 154 2.27 8.30 -10.85
C ARG A 154 0.98 8.48 -10.08
N ARG A 155 -0.11 8.87 -10.76
CA ARG A 155 -1.43 8.98 -10.14
C ARG A 155 -1.89 7.65 -9.54
N ARG A 156 -1.78 6.53 -10.28
CA ARG A 156 -2.17 5.19 -9.79
C ARG A 156 -1.34 4.75 -8.58
N VAL A 157 -0.04 5.01 -8.62
CA VAL A 157 0.88 4.71 -7.51
C VAL A 157 0.50 5.54 -6.29
N ALA A 158 0.32 6.86 -6.43
CA ALA A 158 -0.07 7.74 -5.33
C ALA A 158 -1.41 7.36 -4.68
N VAL A 159 -2.40 6.95 -5.48
CA VAL A 159 -3.68 6.42 -4.96
C VAL A 159 -3.45 5.11 -4.19
N SER A 160 -2.65 4.21 -4.75
CA SER A 160 -2.37 2.90 -4.15
C SER A 160 -1.59 3.03 -2.84
N ASP A 161 -0.57 3.89 -2.81
CA ASP A 161 0.26 4.13 -1.62
C ASP A 161 -0.57 4.71 -0.47
N ARG A 162 -1.43 5.69 -0.75
CA ARG A 162 -2.38 6.22 0.24
C ARG A 162 -3.29 5.14 0.80
N ALA A 163 -3.87 4.30 -0.05
CA ALA A 163 -4.72 3.20 0.39
C ALA A 163 -3.95 2.15 1.23
N ARG A 164 -2.67 1.90 0.90
CA ARG A 164 -1.81 0.98 1.68
C ARG A 164 -1.49 1.54 3.06
N THR A 165 -1.10 2.81 3.15
CA THR A 165 -0.83 3.49 4.43
C THR A 165 -2.07 3.48 5.31
N LEU A 166 -3.22 3.93 4.77
CA LEU A 166 -4.49 3.90 5.49
C LEU A 166 -4.84 2.51 6.02
N ARG A 167 -4.71 1.48 5.17
CA ARG A 167 -5.00 0.10 5.57
C ARG A 167 -4.03 -0.37 6.67
N SER A 168 -2.75 -0.05 6.56
CA SER A 168 -1.74 -0.38 7.57
C SER A 168 -2.09 0.23 8.91
N ASP A 169 -2.42 1.53 8.94
CA ASP A 169 -2.76 2.26 10.16
C ASP A 169 -4.03 1.70 10.82
N VAL A 170 -5.06 1.40 10.03
CA VAL A 170 -6.30 0.77 10.51
C VAL A 170 -6.02 -0.63 11.07
N GLN A 171 -5.19 -1.45 10.41
CA GLN A 171 -4.85 -2.78 10.94
C GLN A 171 -4.05 -2.67 12.24
N GLN A 172 -3.11 -1.72 12.35
CA GLN A 172 -2.33 -1.51 13.56
C GLN A 172 -3.23 -1.04 14.72
N ALA A 173 -4.10 -0.06 14.48
CA ALA A 173 -5.06 0.42 15.47
C ALA A 173 -5.96 -0.73 15.96
N ARG A 174 -6.50 -1.54 15.03
CA ARG A 174 -7.33 -2.70 15.36
C ARG A 174 -6.59 -3.73 16.21
N LEU A 175 -5.35 -4.02 15.87
CA LEU A 175 -4.52 -4.96 16.62
C LEU A 175 -4.30 -4.47 18.06
N VAL A 176 -3.91 -3.20 18.22
CA VAL A 176 -3.66 -2.58 19.53
C VAL A 176 -4.94 -2.56 20.37
N SER A 177 -6.06 -2.07 19.83
CA SER A 177 -7.34 -2.01 20.57
C SER A 177 -7.83 -3.39 20.98
N THR A 178 -7.75 -4.38 20.08
CA THR A 178 -8.17 -5.77 20.40
C THR A 178 -7.29 -6.36 21.49
N GLN A 179 -5.98 -6.14 21.42
CA GLN A 179 -5.04 -6.68 22.40
C GLN A 179 -5.23 -6.04 23.78
N THR A 180 -5.42 -4.73 23.83
CA THR A 180 -5.70 -4.01 25.08
C THR A 180 -7.01 -4.46 25.72
N ALA A 181 -8.09 -4.58 24.93
CA ALA A 181 -9.37 -5.08 25.41
C ALA A 181 -9.27 -6.50 25.97
N ARG A 182 -8.56 -7.41 25.28
CA ARG A 182 -8.31 -8.78 25.75
C ARG A 182 -7.51 -8.81 27.05
N ARG A 183 -6.48 -7.98 27.16
CA ARG A 183 -5.65 -7.89 28.38
C ARG A 183 -6.48 -7.43 29.57
N ARG A 184 -7.32 -6.39 29.41
CA ARG A 184 -8.22 -5.92 30.49
C ARG A 184 -9.27 -6.96 30.86
N CYS A 185 -9.90 -7.63 29.90
CA CYS A 185 -10.85 -8.71 30.18
C CYS A 185 -10.21 -9.89 30.91
N ALA A 186 -8.97 -10.26 30.54
CA ALA A 186 -8.22 -11.30 31.24
C ALA A 186 -7.85 -10.90 32.67
N ALA A 187 -7.46 -9.64 32.89
CA ALA A 187 -7.19 -9.08 34.22
C ALA A 187 -8.46 -9.08 35.09
N LEU A 188 -9.59 -8.61 34.55
CA LEU A 188 -10.90 -8.65 35.21
C LEU A 188 -11.26 -10.08 35.63
N ARG A 189 -11.12 -11.05 34.73
CA ARG A 189 -11.40 -12.45 35.02
C ARG A 189 -10.54 -12.97 36.18
N ALA A 190 -9.24 -12.67 36.18
CA ALA A 190 -8.33 -13.09 37.24
C ALA A 190 -8.70 -12.46 38.58
N GLU A 191 -8.99 -11.15 38.59
CA GLU A 191 -9.44 -10.39 39.76
C GLU A 191 -10.73 -10.99 40.36
N LEU A 192 -11.74 -11.25 39.53
CA LEU A 192 -13.01 -11.82 39.98
C LEU A 192 -12.88 -13.26 40.47
N ILE A 193 -12.04 -14.08 39.84
CA ILE A 193 -11.78 -15.46 40.31
C ILE A 193 -11.09 -15.43 41.67
N ASP A 194 -10.13 -14.54 41.88
CA ASP A 194 -9.46 -14.38 43.17
C ASP A 194 -10.42 -13.87 44.27
N GLU A 195 -11.28 -12.90 43.94
CA GLU A 195 -12.33 -12.43 44.86
C GLU A 195 -13.25 -13.60 45.24
N THR A 196 -13.67 -14.45 44.28
CA THR A 196 -14.50 -15.63 44.60
C THR A 196 -13.82 -16.65 45.52
N ALA A 197 -12.51 -16.83 45.41
CA ALA A 197 -11.75 -17.75 46.25
C ALA A 197 -11.65 -17.26 47.71
N THR A 198 -11.58 -15.95 47.90
CA THR A 198 -11.43 -15.31 49.23
C THR A 198 -12.77 -14.89 49.87
N LEU A 199 -13.88 -14.98 49.14
CA LEU A 199 -15.24 -14.61 49.58
C LEU A 199 -15.64 -15.24 50.93
N ARG A 200 -16.06 -14.40 51.88
CA ARG A 200 -16.66 -14.83 53.15
C ARG A 200 -18.19 -14.85 53.07
N SER A 201 -18.84 -15.65 53.92
CA SER A 201 -20.30 -15.86 53.92
C SER A 201 -21.13 -14.56 53.98
N HIS A 202 -20.68 -13.56 54.74
CA HIS A 202 -21.37 -12.27 54.88
C HIS A 202 -21.27 -11.36 53.64
N GLN A 203 -20.32 -11.60 52.74
CA GLN A 203 -20.07 -10.76 51.56
C GLN A 203 -20.82 -11.23 50.31
N VAL A 204 -21.45 -12.41 50.37
CA VAL A 204 -22.17 -13.05 49.26
C VAL A 204 -23.34 -12.19 48.73
N PRO A 205 -24.21 -11.59 49.57
CA PRO A 205 -25.38 -10.85 49.06
C PRO A 205 -25.03 -9.62 48.21
N GLY A 206 -23.86 -9.01 48.43
CA GLY A 206 -23.39 -7.84 47.68
C GLY A 206 -22.40 -8.14 46.56
N PHE A 207 -21.99 -9.40 46.39
CA PHE A 207 -20.96 -9.77 45.43
C PHE A 207 -21.40 -9.48 43.99
N ALA A 208 -22.63 -9.86 43.63
CA ALA A 208 -23.12 -9.67 42.27
C ALA A 208 -23.19 -8.19 41.85
N GLU A 209 -23.44 -7.29 42.80
CA GLU A 209 -23.43 -5.83 42.58
C GLU A 209 -22.01 -5.30 42.37
N ARG A 210 -21.03 -5.78 43.15
CA ARG A 210 -19.62 -5.41 42.98
C ARG A 210 -19.07 -5.87 41.63
N VAL A 211 -19.38 -7.11 41.23
CA VAL A 211 -18.99 -7.63 39.91
C VAL A 211 -19.58 -6.77 38.79
N ARG A 212 -20.88 -6.42 38.87
CA ARG A 212 -21.53 -5.55 37.88
C ARG A 212 -20.82 -4.21 37.73
N ARG A 213 -20.58 -3.49 38.84
CA ARG A 213 -19.84 -2.21 38.79
C ARG A 213 -18.44 -2.38 38.21
N ARG A 214 -17.71 -3.41 38.63
CA ARG A 214 -16.36 -3.63 38.13
C ARG A 214 -16.33 -3.97 36.64
N CYS A 215 -17.32 -4.71 36.14
CA CYS A 215 -17.51 -4.92 34.71
C CYS A 215 -17.76 -3.59 34.00
N ASP A 216 -18.68 -2.76 34.49
CA ASP A 216 -18.99 -1.44 33.92
C ASP A 216 -17.75 -0.53 33.89
N ASP A 217 -16.95 -0.51 34.96
CA ASP A 217 -15.69 0.24 35.03
C ASP A 217 -14.71 -0.22 33.95
N VAL A 218 -14.51 -1.54 33.79
CA VAL A 218 -13.60 -2.07 32.77
C VAL A 218 -14.10 -1.79 31.35
N LEU A 219 -15.41 -1.85 31.11
CA LEU A 219 -15.97 -1.46 29.82
C LEU A 219 -15.75 0.04 29.56
N ALA A 220 -15.93 0.91 30.56
CA ALA A 220 -15.65 2.34 30.42
C ALA A 220 -14.15 2.63 30.16
N GLU A 221 -13.24 1.90 30.83
CA GLU A 221 -11.80 1.99 30.56
C GLU A 221 -11.45 1.57 29.13
N ILE A 222 -12.03 0.45 28.64
CA ILE A 222 -11.85 -0.01 27.26
C ILE A 222 -12.39 1.03 26.26
N ASP A 223 -13.53 1.64 26.56
CA ASP A 223 -14.13 2.67 25.71
C ASP A 223 -13.22 3.90 25.58
N SER A 224 -12.66 4.36 26.71
CA SER A 224 -11.69 5.44 26.73
C SER A 224 -10.43 5.10 25.93
N ASP A 225 -9.91 3.87 26.04
CA ASP A 225 -8.76 3.42 25.27
C ASP A 225 -9.06 3.39 23.76
N ILE A 226 -10.24 2.90 23.37
CA ILE A 226 -10.68 2.89 21.96
C ILE A 226 -10.84 4.31 21.44
N ALA A 227 -11.49 5.20 22.20
CA ALA A 227 -11.68 6.59 21.84
C ALA A 227 -10.34 7.32 21.66
N ALA A 228 -9.34 7.04 22.50
CA ALA A 228 -8.00 7.62 22.37
C ALA A 228 -7.28 7.24 21.05
N HIS A 229 -7.59 6.08 20.46
CA HIS A 229 -6.96 5.61 19.22
C HIS A 229 -7.79 5.90 17.97
N THR A 230 -9.11 6.08 18.11
CA THR A 230 -10.04 6.21 16.97
C THR A 230 -10.70 7.58 16.89
N ASN A 231 -10.58 8.43 17.92
CA ASN A 231 -11.37 9.65 18.11
C ASN A 231 -12.89 9.42 17.98
N HIS A 232 -13.35 8.17 18.15
CA HIS A 232 -14.73 7.78 17.96
C HIS A 232 -15.26 7.01 19.16
N THR A 233 -16.48 7.35 19.57
CA THR A 233 -17.20 6.69 20.66
C THR A 233 -18.42 5.97 20.10
N ALA A 234 -18.34 4.66 19.90
CA ALA A 234 -19.55 3.88 19.62
C ALA A 234 -20.37 3.67 20.91
N THR A 235 -21.64 3.32 20.82
CA THR A 235 -22.46 3.01 22.02
C THR A 235 -22.22 1.55 22.44
N TRP A 236 -22.14 1.29 23.75
CA TRP A 236 -22.07 -0.08 24.25
C TRP A 236 -23.40 -0.79 24.07
N PHE A 237 -23.35 -2.06 23.65
CA PHE A 237 -24.47 -2.96 23.89
C PHE A 237 -24.50 -3.28 25.37
N ALA A 238 -25.64 -3.06 26.02
CA ALA A 238 -25.80 -3.36 27.43
C ALA A 238 -25.51 -4.85 27.64
N VAL A 239 -24.42 -5.16 28.34
CA VAL A 239 -24.15 -6.54 28.78
C VAL A 239 -25.27 -6.89 29.75
N ALA A 240 -26.18 -7.77 29.33
CA ALA A 240 -27.22 -8.27 30.21
C ALA A 240 -26.59 -9.17 31.26
N VAL A 241 -26.06 -8.56 32.33
CA VAL A 241 -25.51 -9.29 33.47
C VAL A 241 -26.67 -9.90 34.25
N THR A 242 -27.01 -11.14 33.89
CA THR A 242 -27.99 -11.93 34.64
C THR A 242 -27.44 -12.20 36.04
N GLY A 243 -28.30 -12.16 37.05
CA GLY A 243 -27.89 -12.46 38.43
C GLY A 243 -27.41 -13.91 38.59
N PRO A 244 -26.53 -14.22 39.55
CA PRO A 244 -26.07 -15.58 39.78
C PRO A 244 -27.27 -16.47 40.11
N PRO A 245 -27.36 -17.70 39.57
CA PRO A 245 -28.47 -18.61 39.83
C PRO A 245 -28.33 -19.24 41.23
N LEU A 246 -28.45 -18.41 42.28
CA LEU A 246 -28.51 -18.86 43.66
C LEU A 246 -29.90 -19.47 43.91
N ARG A 247 -30.11 -20.71 43.47
CA ARG A 247 -31.37 -21.42 43.70
C ARG A 247 -31.59 -21.67 45.20
N SER A 248 -32.82 -21.44 45.65
CA SER A 248 -33.24 -21.72 47.03
C SER A 248 -33.47 -23.22 47.25
N HIS A 249 -32.39 -23.96 47.54
CA HIS A 249 -32.45 -25.41 47.73
C HIS A 249 -32.89 -25.82 49.14
N ARG A 250 -34.18 -25.62 49.46
CA ARG A 250 -34.77 -26.09 50.73
C ARG A 250 -34.81 -27.62 50.83
N LEU A 251 -34.92 -28.34 49.71
CA LEU A 251 -35.03 -29.81 49.69
C LEU A 251 -33.65 -30.49 49.87
N GLU A 252 -32.62 -29.96 49.23
CA GLU A 252 -31.24 -30.45 49.37
C GLU A 252 -30.68 -30.15 50.77
N ASN A 253 -31.00 -28.97 51.33
CA ASN A 253 -30.71 -28.65 52.73
C ASN A 253 -31.42 -29.62 53.70
N ARG A 254 -32.62 -30.09 53.38
CA ARG A 254 -33.34 -31.10 54.21
C ARG A 254 -32.68 -32.48 54.11
N LEU A 255 -32.28 -32.92 52.92
CA LEU A 255 -31.55 -34.17 52.73
C LEU A 255 -30.17 -34.14 53.41
N MET A 256 -29.45 -33.01 53.32
CA MET A 256 -28.19 -32.81 54.04
C MET A 256 -28.38 -32.67 55.55
N ALA A 257 -29.48 -32.08 56.02
CA ALA A 257 -29.78 -32.02 57.45
C ALA A 257 -30.01 -33.43 58.02
N VAL A 258 -30.70 -34.30 57.28
CA VAL A 258 -30.89 -35.72 57.68
C VAL A 258 -29.56 -36.48 57.66
N LEU A 259 -28.74 -36.30 56.62
CA LEU A 259 -27.43 -36.96 56.52
C LEU A 259 -26.43 -36.45 57.58
N GLY A 260 -26.41 -35.14 57.81
CA GLY A 260 -25.59 -34.49 58.85
C GLY A 260 -26.07 -34.83 60.26
N ALA A 261 -27.38 -34.99 60.48
CA ALA A 261 -27.91 -35.50 61.74
C ALA A 261 -27.46 -36.95 62.00
N GLY A 262 -27.46 -37.82 60.98
CA GLY A 262 -26.94 -39.19 61.10
C GLY A 262 -25.44 -39.23 61.44
N PHE A 263 -24.63 -38.39 60.79
CA PHE A 263 -23.19 -38.28 61.08
C PHE A 263 -22.92 -37.68 62.47
N GLY A 264 -23.62 -36.60 62.84
CA GLY A 264 -23.52 -35.96 64.15
C GLY A 264 -23.95 -36.89 65.29
N PHE A 265 -24.95 -37.75 65.05
CA PHE A 265 -25.37 -38.80 65.99
C PHE A 265 -24.28 -39.86 66.19
N GLY A 266 -23.62 -40.30 65.12
CA GLY A 266 -22.48 -41.23 65.22
C GLY A 266 -21.30 -40.66 66.02
N VAL A 267 -20.94 -39.39 65.77
CA VAL A 267 -19.90 -38.68 66.53
C VAL A 267 -20.30 -38.50 67.99
N ALA A 268 -21.57 -38.14 68.26
CA ALA A 268 -22.08 -38.02 69.61
C ALA A 268 -21.94 -39.34 70.40
N LEU A 269 -22.30 -40.47 69.79
CA LEU A 269 -22.14 -41.79 70.43
C LEU A 269 -20.68 -42.13 70.72
N VAL A 270 -19.74 -41.81 69.82
CA VAL A 270 -18.31 -42.05 70.04
C VAL A 270 -17.78 -41.17 71.17
N VAL A 271 -18.11 -39.88 71.18
CA VAL A 271 -17.67 -38.93 72.22
C VAL A 271 -18.29 -39.27 73.59
N THR A 272 -19.59 -39.55 73.62
CA THR A 272 -20.28 -39.98 74.85
C THR A 272 -19.67 -41.27 75.38
N ARG A 273 -19.37 -42.26 74.51
CA ARG A 273 -18.70 -43.51 74.91
C ARG A 273 -17.31 -43.27 75.49
N LEU A 274 -16.53 -42.37 74.88
CA LEU A 274 -15.19 -42.02 75.35
C LEU A 274 -15.22 -41.37 76.74
N VAL A 275 -16.16 -40.45 76.98
CA VAL A 275 -16.32 -39.74 78.26
C VAL A 275 -16.86 -40.68 79.34
N THR A 276 -17.82 -41.55 79.03
CA THR A 276 -18.31 -42.55 79.98
C THR A 276 -17.26 -43.58 80.38
N GLY A 277 -16.29 -43.86 79.50
CA GLY A 277 -15.17 -44.77 79.79
C GLY A 277 -14.11 -44.18 80.74
N LEU A 278 -14.06 -42.86 80.89
CA LEU A 278 -13.09 -42.16 81.74
C LEU A 278 -13.59 -41.94 83.18
N ALA A 279 -14.89 -41.77 83.39
CA ALA A 279 -15.49 -41.65 84.72
C ALA A 279 -16.99 -41.99 84.70
N PRO A 280 -17.44 -43.12 85.27
CA PRO A 280 -18.84 -43.54 85.23
C PRO A 280 -19.79 -42.59 85.99
N GLY A 281 -19.28 -41.79 86.93
CA GLY A 281 -20.05 -40.75 87.64
C GLY A 281 -20.43 -39.52 86.80
N LEU A 282 -19.88 -39.37 85.60
CA LEU A 282 -20.11 -38.21 84.71
C LEU A 282 -20.95 -38.57 83.48
N ALA A 283 -21.66 -39.70 83.49
CA ALA A 283 -22.41 -40.19 82.33
C ALA A 283 -23.41 -39.16 81.75
N ALA A 284 -24.12 -38.43 82.61
CA ALA A 284 -25.02 -37.36 82.17
C ALA A 284 -24.27 -36.20 81.49
N ALA A 285 -23.09 -35.82 81.99
CA ALA A 285 -22.25 -34.79 81.40
C ALA A 285 -21.64 -35.23 80.05
N GLY A 286 -21.26 -36.50 79.92
CA GLY A 286 -20.77 -37.11 78.67
C GLY A 286 -21.80 -37.15 77.55
N LEU A 287 -23.08 -37.28 77.89
CA LEU A 287 -24.18 -37.29 76.93
C LEU A 287 -24.45 -35.86 76.38
N VAL A 288 -24.51 -34.87 77.26
CA VAL A 288 -24.71 -33.45 76.87
C VAL A 288 -23.54 -32.94 76.01
N THR A 289 -22.31 -33.25 76.40
CA THR A 289 -21.09 -32.86 75.66
C THR A 289 -20.98 -33.57 74.31
N GLY A 290 -21.26 -34.88 74.25
CA GLY A 290 -21.26 -35.63 72.99
C GLY A 290 -22.30 -35.13 71.99
N VAL A 291 -23.53 -34.88 72.44
CA VAL A 291 -24.60 -34.31 71.59
C VAL A 291 -24.21 -32.90 71.12
N GLY A 292 -23.65 -32.07 72.00
CA GLY A 292 -23.19 -30.72 71.65
C GLY A 292 -22.10 -30.72 70.56
N VAL A 293 -21.08 -31.56 70.71
CA VAL A 293 -19.98 -31.68 69.73
C VAL A 293 -20.47 -32.30 68.42
N GLY A 294 -21.33 -33.32 68.48
CA GLY A 294 -21.94 -33.93 67.29
C GLY A 294 -22.81 -32.95 66.51
N ALA A 295 -23.61 -32.14 67.20
CA ALA A 295 -24.41 -31.09 66.57
C ALA A 295 -23.52 -29.98 65.97
N ALA A 296 -22.48 -29.54 66.69
CA ALA A 296 -21.57 -28.50 66.20
C ALA A 296 -20.80 -28.94 64.94
N THR A 297 -20.32 -30.18 64.89
CA THR A 297 -19.62 -30.75 63.71
C THR A 297 -20.57 -30.94 62.53
N ALA A 298 -21.79 -31.46 62.75
CA ALA A 298 -22.80 -31.58 61.71
C ALA A 298 -23.16 -30.21 61.11
N VAL A 299 -23.39 -29.20 61.95
CA VAL A 299 -23.64 -27.82 61.51
C VAL A 299 -22.42 -27.27 60.75
N TRP A 300 -21.20 -27.54 61.21
CA TRP A 300 -19.98 -27.10 60.51
C TRP A 300 -19.86 -27.71 59.12
N VAL A 301 -20.05 -29.03 58.96
CA VAL A 301 -19.96 -29.71 57.65
C VAL A 301 -21.01 -29.18 56.68
N ILE A 302 -22.26 -29.03 57.14
CA ILE A 302 -23.35 -28.50 56.32
C ILE A 302 -23.03 -27.07 55.88
N ARG A 303 -22.54 -26.22 56.80
CA ARG A 303 -22.14 -24.84 56.48
C ARG A 303 -20.95 -24.78 55.54
N ALA A 304 -19.92 -25.60 55.76
CA ALA A 304 -18.73 -25.66 54.92
C ALA A 304 -19.08 -26.08 53.49
N ARG A 305 -19.91 -27.12 53.33
CA ARG A 305 -20.31 -27.59 52.00
C ARG A 305 -21.27 -26.63 51.29
N ALA A 306 -22.20 -26.01 52.02
CA ALA A 306 -23.04 -24.95 51.46
C ALA A 306 -22.19 -23.78 50.94
N LEU A 307 -21.14 -23.40 51.66
CA LEU A 307 -20.21 -22.35 51.23
C LEU A 307 -19.40 -22.77 49.99
N LEU A 308 -18.90 -24.00 49.93
CA LEU A 308 -18.18 -24.51 48.76
C LEU A 308 -19.08 -24.55 47.51
N HIS A 309 -20.34 -24.95 47.67
CA HIS A 309 -21.27 -24.97 46.54
C HIS A 309 -21.61 -23.56 46.04
N VAL A 310 -21.89 -22.62 46.96
CA VAL A 310 -22.10 -21.22 46.60
C VAL A 310 -20.89 -20.65 45.87
N ARG A 311 -19.66 -20.92 46.34
CA ARG A 311 -18.44 -20.51 45.65
C ARG A 311 -18.34 -21.10 44.24
N ALA A 312 -18.65 -22.38 44.06
CA ALA A 312 -18.63 -23.03 42.75
C ALA A 312 -19.65 -22.38 41.78
N VAL A 313 -20.86 -22.08 42.24
CA VAL A 313 -21.88 -21.37 41.44
C VAL A 313 -21.41 -19.96 41.07
N LEU A 314 -20.83 -19.22 42.03
CA LEU A 314 -20.30 -17.88 41.79
C LEU A 314 -19.10 -17.91 40.84
N GLN A 315 -18.23 -18.91 40.94
CA GLN A 315 -17.12 -19.10 40.00
C GLN A 315 -17.63 -19.35 38.58
N SER A 316 -18.58 -20.27 38.39
CA SER A 316 -19.19 -20.51 37.07
C SER A 316 -19.83 -19.24 36.50
N TRP A 317 -20.56 -18.51 37.34
CA TRP A 317 -21.20 -17.25 36.97
C TRP A 317 -20.20 -16.15 36.60
N VAL A 318 -19.10 -16.00 37.36
CA VAL A 318 -18.00 -15.08 37.02
C VAL A 318 -17.37 -15.46 35.68
N VAL A 319 -17.19 -16.76 35.42
CA VAL A 319 -16.66 -17.24 34.13
C VAL A 319 -17.59 -16.82 32.99
N GLU A 320 -18.90 -17.01 33.13
CA GLU A 320 -19.90 -16.62 32.13
C GLU A 320 -19.93 -15.10 31.91
N ILE A 321 -19.92 -14.29 32.97
CA ILE A 321 -19.91 -12.82 32.86
C ILE A 321 -18.63 -12.33 32.21
N SER A 322 -17.47 -12.85 32.63
CA SER A 322 -16.19 -12.45 32.02
C SER A 322 -16.16 -12.74 30.51
N ALA A 323 -16.83 -13.80 30.07
CA ALA A 323 -17.00 -14.12 28.66
C ALA A 323 -17.96 -13.14 27.96
N ALA A 324 -19.07 -12.78 28.59
CA ALA A 324 -20.02 -11.80 28.06
C ALA A 324 -19.41 -10.40 27.93
N VAL A 325 -18.65 -9.95 28.93
CA VAL A 325 -17.89 -8.69 28.91
C VAL A 325 -16.87 -8.69 27.78
N ARG A 326 -16.12 -9.81 27.62
CA ARG A 326 -15.19 -9.96 26.51
C ARG A 326 -15.89 -9.88 25.15
N ALA A 327 -17.02 -10.56 24.99
CA ALA A 327 -17.77 -10.54 23.74
C ALA A 327 -18.25 -9.12 23.40
N ALA A 328 -18.82 -8.40 24.37
CA ALA A 328 -19.23 -7.01 24.19
C ALA A 328 -18.05 -6.08 23.86
N ALA A 329 -16.88 -6.30 24.48
CA ALA A 329 -15.68 -5.55 24.15
C ALA A 329 -15.18 -5.83 22.72
N GLU A 330 -15.18 -7.09 22.28
CA GLU A 330 -14.79 -7.47 20.92
C GLU A 330 -15.75 -6.88 19.86
N GLU A 331 -17.06 -6.90 20.14
CA GLU A 331 -18.09 -6.25 19.30
C GLU A 331 -17.92 -4.73 19.24
N LYS A 332 -17.64 -4.10 20.39
CA LYS A 332 -17.39 -2.65 20.49
C LYS A 332 -16.14 -2.24 19.72
N VAL A 333 -15.05 -3.00 19.81
CA VAL A 333 -13.84 -2.75 19.01
C VAL A 333 -14.15 -2.85 17.51
N ALA A 334 -14.92 -3.85 17.09
CA ALA A 334 -15.28 -4.02 15.68
C ALA A 334 -16.12 -2.85 15.14
N THR A 335 -17.15 -2.44 15.88
CA THR A 335 -18.04 -1.33 15.48
C THR A 335 -17.34 0.02 15.49
N SER A 336 -16.56 0.34 16.53
CA SER A 336 -15.76 1.57 16.57
C SER A 336 -14.71 1.61 15.46
N MET A 337 -14.06 0.48 15.14
CA MET A 337 -13.06 0.42 14.07
C MET A 337 -13.69 0.65 12.69
N LEU A 338 -14.87 0.10 12.43
CA LEU A 338 -15.62 0.34 11.19
C LEU A 338 -15.98 1.82 11.02
N ALA A 339 -16.43 2.48 12.09
CA ALA A 339 -16.74 3.91 12.05
C ALA A 339 -15.48 4.77 11.84
N ALA A 340 -14.37 4.42 12.50
CA ALA A 340 -13.09 5.09 12.32
C ALA A 340 -12.53 4.91 10.89
N GLU A 341 -12.61 3.71 10.33
CA GLU A 341 -12.20 3.43 8.95
C GLU A 341 -13.00 4.28 7.95
N ALA A 342 -14.32 4.39 8.14
CA ALA A 342 -15.17 5.23 7.29
C ALA A 342 -14.79 6.72 7.39
N ALA A 343 -14.51 7.23 8.59
CA ALA A 343 -14.09 8.61 8.79
C ALA A 343 -12.73 8.90 8.14
N LEU A 344 -11.72 8.05 8.38
CA LEU A 344 -10.38 8.19 7.80
C LEU A 344 -10.40 8.03 6.26
N ALA A 345 -11.24 7.15 5.72
CA ALA A 345 -11.44 7.02 4.28
C ALA A 345 -12.04 8.30 3.68
N SER A 346 -12.97 8.96 4.38
CA SER A 346 -13.55 10.23 3.92
C SER A 346 -12.56 11.38 3.95
N GLU A 347 -11.75 11.48 5.00
CA GLU A 347 -10.72 12.51 5.16
C GLU A 347 -9.59 12.34 4.13
N SER A 348 -9.12 11.10 3.93
CA SER A 348 -8.11 10.79 2.92
C SER A 348 -8.61 11.00 1.49
N ALA A 349 -9.89 10.76 1.21
CA ALA A 349 -10.52 11.10 -0.06
C ALA A 349 -10.57 12.63 -0.27
N ALA A 350 -10.91 13.40 0.77
CA ALA A 350 -10.95 14.86 0.71
C ALA A 350 -9.54 15.46 0.51
N ALA A 351 -8.53 14.97 1.23
CA ALA A 351 -7.13 15.38 1.05
C ALA A 351 -6.61 15.03 -0.36
N GLY A 352 -7.03 13.87 -0.87
CA GLY A 352 -6.67 13.40 -2.20
C GLY A 352 -7.25 14.21 -3.37
N ALA A 353 -8.40 14.84 -3.17
CA ALA A 353 -9.13 15.51 -4.24
C ALA A 353 -8.31 16.64 -4.89
N ALA A 354 -7.52 17.38 -4.11
CA ALA A 354 -6.69 18.48 -4.64
C ALA A 354 -5.58 17.96 -5.56
N GLU A 355 -4.85 16.93 -5.15
CA GLU A 355 -3.82 16.27 -5.96
C GLU A 355 -4.43 15.61 -7.20
N ASP A 356 -5.59 14.96 -7.06
CA ASP A 356 -6.31 14.33 -8.17
C ASP A 356 -6.77 15.35 -9.22
N VAL A 357 -7.22 16.54 -8.79
CA VAL A 357 -7.55 17.66 -9.68
C VAL A 357 -6.29 18.16 -10.40
N GLU A 358 -5.14 18.22 -9.73
CA GLU A 358 -3.89 18.63 -10.35
C GLU A 358 -3.41 17.63 -11.41
N PHE A 359 -3.40 16.33 -11.09
CA PHE A 359 -3.09 15.28 -12.05
C PHE A 359 -4.07 15.30 -13.24
N GLY A 360 -5.37 15.46 -12.97
CA GLY A 360 -6.39 15.59 -14.00
C GLY A 360 -6.17 16.78 -14.93
N ARG A 361 -5.80 17.94 -14.37
CA ARG A 361 -5.47 19.15 -15.14
C ARG A 361 -4.27 18.93 -16.05
N LYS A 362 -3.20 18.32 -15.54
CA LYS A 362 -1.99 18.01 -16.32
C LYS A 362 -2.29 17.03 -17.46
N ILE A 363 -3.02 15.95 -17.18
CA ILE A 363 -3.44 14.98 -18.20
C ILE A 363 -4.33 15.64 -19.26
N ALA A 364 -5.31 16.45 -18.84
CA ALA A 364 -6.20 17.15 -19.77
C ALA A 364 -5.46 18.16 -20.67
N ALA A 365 -4.41 18.82 -20.14
CA ALA A 365 -3.55 19.69 -20.92
C ALA A 365 -2.78 18.91 -22.00
N ILE A 366 -2.22 17.75 -21.64
CA ILE A 366 -1.55 16.87 -22.61
C ILE A 366 -2.53 16.32 -23.66
N ASP A 367 -3.71 15.86 -23.23
CA ASP A 367 -4.74 15.35 -24.14
C ASP A 367 -5.27 16.45 -25.09
N ALA A 368 -5.29 17.71 -24.64
CA ALA A 368 -5.61 18.85 -25.51
C ALA A 368 -4.52 19.08 -26.56
N GLU A 369 -3.25 18.97 -26.19
CA GLU A 369 -2.11 19.12 -27.10
C GLU A 369 -2.05 17.97 -28.11
N LEU A 370 -2.26 16.72 -27.67
CA LEU A 370 -2.38 15.55 -28.55
C LEU A 370 -3.51 15.71 -29.57
N ARG A 371 -4.67 16.25 -29.17
CA ARG A 371 -5.79 16.52 -30.08
C ARG A 371 -5.44 17.59 -31.13
N LYS A 372 -4.66 18.62 -30.79
CA LYS A 372 -4.19 19.61 -31.78
C LYS A 372 -3.32 18.94 -32.85
N HIS A 373 -2.42 18.04 -32.45
CA HIS A 373 -1.58 17.30 -33.37
C HIS A 373 -2.39 16.35 -34.27
N LEU A 374 -3.42 15.69 -33.74
CA LEU A 374 -4.30 14.81 -34.52
C LEU A 374 -5.16 15.60 -35.53
N ARG A 375 -5.77 16.71 -35.12
CA ARG A 375 -6.59 17.55 -36.01
C ARG A 375 -5.77 18.15 -37.16
N SER A 376 -4.52 18.50 -36.89
CA SER A 376 -3.62 19.01 -37.94
C SER A 376 -3.16 17.94 -38.94
N ARG A 377 -3.33 16.65 -38.63
CA ARG A 377 -3.13 15.53 -39.57
C ARG A 377 -4.35 15.32 -40.49
N GLU A 378 -5.54 15.67 -40.03
CA GLU A 378 -6.81 15.52 -40.76
C GLU A 378 -7.15 16.75 -41.63
N ASP A 379 -6.35 17.82 -41.57
CA ASP A 379 -6.60 19.05 -42.34
C ASP A 379 -6.53 18.77 -43.86
N PRO A 380 -7.63 18.89 -44.62
CA PRO A 380 -7.73 18.41 -46.01
C PRO A 380 -6.86 19.15 -47.04
N HIS A 381 -6.20 20.24 -46.66
CA HIS A 381 -5.37 21.05 -47.55
C HIS A 381 -4.00 20.43 -47.87
N LEU A 382 -3.69 19.25 -47.32
CA LEU A 382 -2.42 18.52 -47.47
C LEU A 382 -2.57 17.09 -48.02
N LEU A 383 -3.74 16.73 -48.57
CA LEU A 383 -3.85 15.49 -49.34
C LEU A 383 -3.18 15.70 -50.72
N PRO A 384 -2.14 14.92 -51.09
CA PRO A 384 -1.65 14.95 -52.45
C PRO A 384 -2.75 14.45 -53.39
N LEU A 385 -3.32 15.38 -54.15
CA LEU A 385 -4.01 15.10 -55.40
C LEU A 385 -3.07 14.28 -56.29
N GLY A 386 -3.53 13.12 -56.74
CA GLY A 386 -2.96 12.45 -57.92
C GLY A 386 -2.50 11.02 -57.70
N ARG A 387 -3.44 10.07 -57.59
CA ARG A 387 -3.25 8.79 -58.26
C ARG A 387 -3.73 8.99 -59.70
N PRO A 388 -2.88 8.90 -60.73
CA PRO A 388 -3.38 8.94 -62.11
C PRO A 388 -4.29 7.71 -62.32
N PRO A 389 -5.37 7.86 -63.11
CA PRO A 389 -6.22 6.73 -63.46
C PRO A 389 -5.37 5.69 -64.18
N GLY A 390 -5.28 4.49 -63.61
CA GLY A 390 -4.58 3.37 -64.24
C GLY A 390 -5.19 3.11 -65.61
N GLU A 391 -4.39 3.30 -66.64
CA GLU A 391 -4.70 2.87 -67.99
C GLU A 391 -5.00 1.37 -67.98
N SER A 392 -6.21 1.07 -68.40
CA SER A 392 -6.66 -0.24 -68.82
C SER A 392 -5.74 -0.76 -69.93
N HIS A 393 -4.81 -1.64 -69.60
CA HIS A 393 -4.23 -2.56 -70.57
C HIS A 393 -4.80 -3.96 -70.37
N LEU A 394 -5.64 -4.30 -71.33
CA LEU A 394 -6.09 -5.63 -71.70
C LEU A 394 -4.92 -6.61 -71.89
N ASN A 395 -5.26 -7.90 -71.65
CA ASN A 395 -4.62 -9.13 -72.12
C ASN A 395 -3.28 -9.51 -71.45
N ARG A 396 -3.04 -10.78 -71.11
CA ARG A 396 -3.53 -12.02 -71.73
C ARG A 396 -3.35 -13.18 -70.77
N SER A 397 -4.35 -14.05 -70.70
CA SER A 397 -4.16 -15.46 -70.36
C SER A 397 -3.11 -16.10 -71.27
N CYS A 398 -2.25 -16.94 -70.70
CA CYS A 398 -1.97 -18.32 -71.15
C CYS A 398 -0.78 -18.90 -70.36
N GLU A 399 -1.04 -20.09 -69.81
CA GLU A 399 -0.10 -21.16 -69.40
C GLU A 399 0.72 -21.00 -68.12
#